data_AF-A0A973HKC5-F1
#
_entry.id   AF-A0A973HKC5-F1
#
_cell.length_a   1.000
_cell.length_b   1.000
_cell.length_c   1.000
_cell.angle_alpha   90.00
_cell.angle_beta   90.00
_cell.angle_gamma   90.00
#
_symmetry.space_group_name_H-M   'P 1'
#
loop_
_entity.id
_entity.type
_entity.pdbx_description
1 polymer ?
#
loop_
_entity_poly.entity_id
_entity_poly.type
_entity_poly.pdbx_seq_one_letter_code
_entity_poly.pdbx_strand_id
1 'polypeptide(L)'
;MKIAALKMTIAAGLMALLSACSSQTNIESNLDISGAPDWVNIGTQTVDDDSGRLLHGVGMSNGIADQSLQKSVADNRARAEIARILAISVDAMQADYTAAANGEISANVEREIKAKTKLALNGVKIIGRWKNPDNGDIYAFAELDLADLDAAIKRATALTPKQ
;
A
#
# COMPACT_ATOMS: atom_id res chain seq x y z
N MET A 1 -48.47 9.57 -56.11
CA MET A 1 -48.19 8.20 -55.66
C MET A 1 -46.73 7.89 -56.00
N LYS A 2 -45.82 7.99 -55.00
CA LYS A 2 -44.37 7.80 -55.17
C LYS A 2 -43.86 6.81 -54.11
N ILE A 3 -43.05 5.88 -54.57
CA ILE A 3 -42.32 4.86 -53.82
C ILE A 3 -41.21 5.52 -53.00
N ALA A 4 -40.96 5.08 -51.76
CA ALA A 4 -39.66 5.22 -51.12
C ALA A 4 -39.44 4.13 -50.07
N ALA A 5 -38.34 3.40 -50.24
CA ALA A 5 -37.93 2.23 -49.49
C ALA A 5 -37.14 2.58 -48.22
N LEU A 6 -36.99 1.55 -47.38
CA LEU A 6 -35.76 1.20 -46.65
C LEU A 6 -35.17 2.27 -45.71
N LYS A 7 -35.41 2.12 -44.40
CA LYS A 7 -34.38 2.34 -43.36
C LYS A 7 -34.57 1.36 -42.20
N MET A 8 -33.90 0.22 -42.34
CA MET A 8 -33.43 -0.61 -41.23
C MET A 8 -32.58 0.28 -40.32
N THR A 9 -33.05 0.54 -39.10
CA THR A 9 -32.26 1.24 -38.09
C THR A 9 -32.30 0.42 -36.80
N ILE A 10 -31.23 -0.33 -36.61
CA ILE A 10 -30.88 -1.12 -35.44
C ILE A 10 -30.70 -0.13 -34.27
N ALA A 11 -31.63 -0.13 -33.32
CA ALA A 11 -31.56 0.69 -32.12
C ALA A 11 -31.93 -0.16 -30.89
N ALA A 12 -31.18 -1.23 -30.67
CA ALA A 12 -31.26 -2.04 -29.45
C ALA A 12 -29.94 -2.81 -29.29
N GLY A 13 -28.88 -2.15 -28.84
CA GLY A 13 -27.59 -2.80 -28.68
C GLY A 13 -26.45 -1.86 -28.34
N LEU A 14 -26.63 -1.01 -27.32
CA LEU A 14 -25.52 -0.22 -26.78
C LEU A 14 -25.73 0.11 -25.29
N MET A 15 -26.11 -0.88 -24.47
CA MET A 15 -26.28 -0.66 -23.03
C MET A 15 -25.96 -1.89 -22.17
N ALA A 16 -24.87 -2.58 -22.52
CA ALA A 16 -24.21 -3.52 -21.63
C ALA A 16 -22.73 -3.55 -22.03
N LEU A 17 -21.84 -3.83 -21.07
CA LEU A 17 -20.38 -3.95 -21.20
C LEU A 17 -19.56 -2.70 -20.83
N LEU A 18 -19.78 -2.17 -19.63
CA LEU A 18 -18.70 -1.58 -18.84
C LEU A 18 -18.73 -2.13 -17.41
N SER A 19 -18.77 -3.46 -17.27
CA SER A 19 -18.27 -4.09 -16.04
C SER A 19 -16.76 -4.23 -16.21
N ALA A 20 -16.04 -3.13 -15.95
CA ALA A 20 -14.61 -3.20 -15.74
C ALA A 20 -14.39 -3.97 -14.44
N CYS A 21 -14.18 -5.28 -14.55
CA CYS A 21 -13.68 -6.08 -13.45
C CYS A 21 -12.34 -5.48 -13.02
N SER A 22 -12.33 -4.80 -11.87
CA SER A 22 -11.12 -4.62 -11.07
C SER A 22 -10.72 -5.99 -10.55
N SER A 23 -10.06 -6.80 -11.40
CA SER A 23 -9.49 -8.05 -10.94
C SER A 23 -8.23 -7.71 -10.15
N GLN A 24 -8.37 -7.55 -8.83
CA GLN A 24 -7.22 -7.56 -7.94
C GLN A 24 -6.46 -8.86 -8.23
N THR A 25 -5.22 -8.77 -8.71
CA THR A 25 -4.42 -9.96 -8.98
C THR A 25 -4.22 -10.70 -7.66
N ASN A 26 -4.86 -11.86 -7.52
CA ASN A 26 -4.67 -12.74 -6.38
C ASN A 26 -3.35 -13.49 -6.61
N ILE A 27 -2.27 -12.98 -6.05
CA ILE A 27 -0.99 -13.68 -6.02
C ILE A 27 -1.02 -14.56 -4.78
N GLU A 28 -1.11 -15.87 -4.97
CA GLU A 28 -1.00 -16.82 -3.87
C GLU A 28 0.37 -16.70 -3.19
N SER A 29 0.38 -16.85 -1.88
CA SER A 29 1.63 -16.89 -1.11
C SER A 29 2.50 -18.05 -1.60
N ASN A 30 3.75 -17.75 -1.94
CA ASN A 30 4.75 -18.78 -2.27
C ASN A 30 5.56 -19.26 -1.04
N LEU A 31 5.25 -18.77 0.17
CA LEU A 31 5.93 -19.19 1.40
C LEU A 31 5.44 -20.55 1.92
N ASP A 32 4.17 -20.89 1.66
CA ASP A 32 3.49 -22.15 2.03
C ASP A 32 3.86 -22.69 3.43
N ILE A 33 3.91 -21.79 4.42
CA ILE A 33 4.23 -22.18 5.80
C ILE A 33 2.98 -22.80 6.41
N SER A 34 3.00 -24.13 6.53
CA SER A 34 1.90 -24.91 7.10
C SER A 34 1.55 -24.45 8.52
N GLY A 35 0.25 -24.29 8.78
CA GLY A 35 -0.27 -23.86 10.07
C GLY A 35 0.01 -22.39 10.44
N ALA A 36 0.64 -21.63 9.55
CA ALA A 36 0.82 -20.20 9.73
C ALA A 36 -0.46 -19.43 9.38
N PRO A 37 -0.79 -18.35 10.11
CA PRO A 37 -1.83 -17.42 9.70
C PRO A 37 -1.56 -16.84 8.31
N ASP A 38 -2.61 -16.51 7.57
CA ASP A 38 -2.50 -15.98 6.20
C ASP A 38 -1.55 -14.78 6.08
N TRP A 39 -1.56 -13.86 7.05
CA TRP A 39 -0.68 -12.68 7.02
C TRP A 39 0.81 -13.03 7.08
N VAL A 40 1.20 -14.17 7.64
CA VAL A 40 2.59 -14.65 7.63
C VAL A 40 2.98 -15.07 6.21
N ASN A 41 2.05 -15.74 5.53
CA ASN A 41 2.23 -16.27 4.18
C ASN A 41 2.13 -15.15 3.11
N ILE A 42 1.21 -14.20 3.26
CA ILE A 42 1.04 -13.03 2.38
C ILE A 42 2.22 -12.06 2.53
N GLY A 43 2.67 -11.83 3.77
CA GLY A 43 3.73 -10.87 4.06
C GLY A 43 3.27 -9.41 4.04
N THR A 44 4.21 -8.52 3.73
CA THR A 44 4.01 -7.06 3.65
C THR A 44 3.06 -6.70 2.51
N GLN A 45 2.07 -5.87 2.80
CA GLN A 45 1.05 -5.47 1.83
C GLN A 45 0.55 -4.05 2.12
N THR A 46 0.10 -3.36 1.08
CA THR A 46 -0.69 -2.13 1.23
C THR A 46 -2.14 -2.50 1.01
N VAL A 47 -3.01 -2.05 1.91
CA VAL A 47 -4.45 -2.31 1.85
C VAL A 47 -5.17 -0.98 1.75
N ASP A 48 -5.99 -0.84 0.73
CA ASP A 48 -6.89 0.29 0.55
C ASP A 48 -8.30 -0.17 0.93
N ASP A 49 -8.92 0.50 1.91
CA ASP A 49 -10.32 0.29 2.27
C ASP A 49 -11.07 1.63 2.45
N ASP A 50 -12.37 1.56 2.75
CA ASP A 50 -13.22 2.73 2.92
C ASP A 50 -12.80 3.62 4.12
N SER A 51 -12.01 3.08 5.05
CA SER A 51 -11.51 3.77 6.25
C SER A 51 -10.14 4.43 6.04
N GLY A 52 -9.40 4.05 5.00
CA GLY A 52 -8.14 4.66 4.62
C GLY A 52 -7.18 3.68 3.94
N ARG A 53 -5.93 4.12 3.81
CA ARG A 53 -4.84 3.30 3.28
C ARG A 53 -3.98 2.81 4.44
N LEU A 54 -3.92 1.49 4.62
CA LEU A 54 -3.09 0.83 5.61
C LEU A 54 -1.84 0.26 4.94
N LEU A 55 -0.70 0.39 5.63
CA LEU A 55 0.53 -0.28 5.26
C LEU A 55 0.88 -1.33 6.31
N HIS A 56 0.89 -2.58 5.88
CA HIS A 56 1.22 -3.74 6.69
C HIS A 56 2.66 -4.17 6.42
N GLY A 57 3.44 -4.38 7.49
CA GLY A 57 4.79 -4.92 7.40
C GLY A 57 4.95 -6.19 8.21
N VAL A 58 5.65 -7.17 7.65
CA VAL A 58 5.96 -8.43 8.34
C VAL A 58 7.47 -8.53 8.58
N GLY A 59 7.84 -8.83 9.83
CA GLY A 59 9.22 -9.05 10.22
C GLY A 59 9.40 -10.40 10.89
N MET A 60 10.49 -11.09 10.60
CA MET A 60 10.81 -12.41 11.17
C MET A 60 12.10 -12.34 11.98
N SER A 61 12.19 -13.07 13.09
CA SER A 61 13.43 -13.40 13.77
C SER A 61 13.60 -14.91 13.89
N ASN A 62 14.80 -15.39 13.54
CA ASN A 62 15.19 -16.77 13.77
C ASN A 62 15.29 -17.08 15.26
N GLY A 63 15.29 -18.36 15.63
CA GLY A 63 15.48 -18.82 17.01
C GLY A 63 16.80 -18.33 17.63
N ILE A 64 16.76 -17.21 18.36
CA ILE A 64 17.84 -16.74 19.24
C ILE A 64 17.56 -17.29 20.64
N ALA A 65 18.61 -17.50 21.46
CA ALA A 65 18.48 -18.12 22.79
C ALA A 65 17.48 -17.43 23.73
N ASP A 66 17.30 -16.10 23.60
CA ASP A 66 16.34 -15.34 24.39
C ASP A 66 15.09 -14.98 23.58
N GLN A 67 13.92 -15.43 24.05
CA GLN A 67 12.65 -15.20 23.37
C GLN A 67 12.21 -13.73 23.39
N SER A 68 12.58 -12.97 24.42
CA SER A 68 12.25 -11.53 24.49
C SER A 68 13.02 -10.76 23.42
N LEU A 69 14.31 -11.07 23.27
CA LEU A 69 15.16 -10.55 22.21
C LEU A 69 14.60 -10.94 20.83
N GLN A 70 14.23 -12.21 20.64
CA GLN A 70 13.65 -12.69 19.38
C GLN A 70 12.38 -11.91 19.00
N LYS A 71 11.47 -11.67 19.97
CA LYS A 71 10.28 -10.84 19.76
C LYS A 71 10.66 -9.42 19.35
N SER A 72 11.60 -8.80 20.06
CA SER A 72 12.04 -7.43 19.74
C SER A 72 12.68 -7.34 18.36
N VAL A 73 13.44 -8.34 17.93
CA VAL A 73 14.05 -8.38 16.59
C VAL A 73 12.97 -8.50 15.51
N ALA A 74 11.99 -9.38 15.68
CA ALA A 74 10.87 -9.52 14.75
C ALA A 74 10.06 -8.20 14.65
N ASP A 75 9.73 -7.58 15.78
CA ASP A 75 9.00 -6.30 15.84
C ASP A 75 9.77 -5.18 15.13
N ASN A 76 11.09 -5.08 15.38
CA ASN A 76 11.92 -4.05 14.75
C ASN A 76 12.03 -4.25 13.24
N ARG A 77 12.11 -5.50 12.77
CA ARG A 77 12.12 -5.83 11.33
C ARG A 77 10.79 -5.49 10.67
N ALA A 78 9.66 -5.74 11.34
CA ALA A 78 8.34 -5.38 10.82
C ALA A 78 8.19 -3.86 10.66
N ARG A 79 8.66 -3.09 11.66
CA ARG A 79 8.69 -1.62 11.60
C ARG A 79 9.63 -1.09 10.51
N ALA A 80 10.80 -1.69 10.38
CA ALA A 80 11.78 -1.33 9.36
C ALA A 80 11.24 -1.57 7.95
N GLU A 81 10.46 -2.63 7.76
CA GLU A 81 9.86 -2.95 6.47
C GLU A 81 8.78 -1.93 6.07
N ILE A 82 7.93 -1.51 7.01
CA ILE A 82 7.01 -0.37 6.80
C ILE A 82 7.80 0.89 6.43
N ALA A 83 8.85 1.20 7.18
CA ALA A 83 9.66 2.38 6.91
C ALA A 83 10.30 2.36 5.53
N ARG A 84 10.78 1.19 5.08
CA ARG A 84 11.37 1.00 3.76
C ARG A 84 10.35 1.23 2.64
N ILE A 85 9.18 0.59 2.72
CA ILE A 85 8.13 0.77 1.72
C ILE A 85 7.69 2.23 1.68
N LEU A 86 7.45 2.84 2.84
CA LEU A 86 7.01 4.22 2.92
C LEU A 86 8.03 5.20 2.33
N ALA A 87 9.32 5.00 2.60
CA ALA A 87 10.39 5.80 2.02
C ALA A 87 10.40 5.71 0.48
N ILE A 88 10.31 4.48 -0.07
CA ILE A 88 10.26 4.26 -1.52
C ILE A 88 9.05 4.98 -2.14
N SER A 89 7.86 4.87 -1.52
CA SER A 89 6.66 5.57 -2.00
C SER A 89 6.84 7.08 -1.98
N VAL A 90 7.33 7.65 -0.88
CA VAL A 90 7.52 9.10 -0.73
C VAL A 90 8.61 9.64 -1.68
N ASP A 91 9.66 8.87 -1.94
CA ASP A 91 10.72 9.26 -2.86
C ASP A 91 10.24 9.24 -4.32
N ALA A 92 9.52 8.18 -4.73
CA ALA A 92 8.91 8.12 -6.06
C ALA A 92 7.96 9.31 -6.30
N MET A 93 7.14 9.64 -5.29
CA MET A 93 6.22 10.77 -5.37
C MET A 93 6.91 12.13 -5.46
N GLN A 94 8.00 12.34 -4.72
CA GLN A 94 8.80 13.56 -4.83
C GLN A 94 9.40 13.69 -6.23
N ALA A 95 9.89 12.58 -6.81
CA ALA A 95 10.43 12.57 -8.16
C ALA A 95 9.37 12.96 -9.20
N ASP A 96 8.19 12.35 -9.14
CA ASP A 96 7.07 12.66 -10.05
C ASP A 96 6.60 14.11 -9.92
N TYR A 97 6.51 14.62 -8.68
CA TYR A 97 6.15 16.01 -8.42
C TYR A 97 7.20 16.99 -8.95
N THR A 98 8.50 16.68 -8.79
CA THR A 98 9.61 17.50 -9.36
C THR A 98 9.48 17.59 -10.87
N ALA A 99 9.23 16.45 -11.52
CA ALA A 99 9.11 16.37 -12.96
C ALA A 99 7.90 17.18 -13.47
N ALA A 100 6.75 17.04 -12.82
CA ALA A 100 5.53 17.77 -13.17
C ALA A 100 5.63 19.29 -12.94
N ALA A 101 6.45 19.71 -11.98
CA ALA A 101 6.66 21.12 -11.65
C ALA A 101 7.79 21.78 -12.48
N ASN A 102 8.22 21.19 -13.61
CA ASN A 102 9.37 21.65 -14.39
C ASN A 102 10.65 21.86 -13.56
N GLY A 103 10.82 21.10 -12.48
CA GLY A 103 11.95 21.24 -11.55
C GLY A 103 11.76 22.25 -10.41
N GLU A 104 10.64 22.98 -10.36
CA GLU A 104 10.38 23.96 -9.29
C GLU A 104 9.44 23.41 -8.22
N ILE A 105 10.00 22.76 -7.20
CA ILE A 105 9.25 22.39 -6.00
C ILE A 105 9.35 23.50 -4.95
N SER A 106 8.22 23.89 -4.37
CA SER A 106 8.20 24.64 -3.12
C SER A 106 8.86 23.85 -1.99
N ALA A 107 10.00 24.34 -1.49
CA ALA A 107 10.71 23.76 -0.34
C ALA A 107 9.82 23.59 0.92
N ASN A 108 8.72 24.35 1.02
CA ASN A 108 7.76 24.20 2.11
C ASN A 108 6.93 22.92 1.99
N VAL A 109 6.55 22.53 0.77
CA VAL A 109 5.81 21.28 0.50
C VAL A 109 6.69 20.07 0.79
N GLU A 110 7.94 20.09 0.31
CA GLU A 110 8.90 19.01 0.57
C GLU A 110 9.15 18.82 2.08
N ARG A 111 9.34 19.93 2.82
CA ARG A 111 9.51 19.89 4.27
C ARG A 111 8.28 19.35 4.99
N GLU A 112 7.08 19.71 4.54
CA GLU A 112 5.83 19.23 5.10
C GLU A 112 5.69 17.71 4.91
N ILE A 113 5.90 17.21 3.69
CA ILE A 113 5.85 15.77 3.39
C ILE A 113 6.83 15.02 4.28
N LYS A 114 8.10 15.46 4.33
CA LYS A 114 9.13 14.83 5.19
C LYS A 114 8.74 14.81 6.66
N ALA A 115 8.16 15.90 7.18
CA ALA A 115 7.71 15.97 8.57
C ALA A 115 6.54 15.01 8.84
N LYS A 116 5.56 14.95 7.92
CA LYS A 116 4.41 14.06 8.02
C LYS A 116 4.79 12.59 7.88
N THR A 117 5.73 12.25 7.00
CA THR A 117 6.28 10.88 6.89
C THR A 117 6.94 10.45 8.20
N LYS A 118 7.79 11.31 8.80
CA LYS A 118 8.40 11.01 10.11
C LYS A 118 7.36 10.82 11.21
N LEU A 119 6.31 11.65 11.22
CA LEU A 119 5.22 11.52 12.18
C LEU A 119 4.43 10.23 11.99
N ALA A 120 4.14 9.85 10.73
CA ALA A 120 3.45 8.61 10.41
C ALA A 120 4.25 7.39 10.91
N LEU A 121 5.58 7.37 10.73
CA LEU A 121 6.42 6.27 11.23
C LEU A 121 6.36 6.08 12.77
N ASN A 122 6.05 7.13 13.54
CA ASN A 122 5.81 6.99 14.98
C ASN A 122 4.49 6.26 15.29
N GLY A 123 3.54 6.29 14.36
CA GLY A 123 2.23 5.64 14.46
C GLY A 123 2.24 4.14 14.18
N VAL A 124 3.38 3.55 13.79
CA VAL A 124 3.47 2.11 13.51
C VAL A 124 3.18 1.30 14.77
N LYS A 125 2.25 0.36 14.69
CA LYS A 125 1.83 -0.51 15.80
C LYS A 125 2.13 -1.96 15.48
N ILE A 126 2.56 -2.74 16.47
CA ILE A 126 2.61 -4.20 16.37
C ILE A 126 1.22 -4.71 16.75
N ILE A 127 0.51 -5.33 15.80
CA ILE A 127 -0.86 -5.82 16.01
C ILE A 127 -0.84 -7.30 16.38
N GLY A 128 0.13 -8.07 15.89
CA GLY A 128 0.17 -9.51 16.08
C GLY A 128 1.57 -10.09 16.04
N ARG A 129 1.71 -11.28 16.63
CA ARG A 129 2.91 -12.12 16.53
C ARG A 129 2.49 -13.57 16.40
N TRP A 130 3.25 -14.33 15.63
CA TRP A 130 3.09 -15.77 15.49
C TRP A 130 4.44 -16.46 15.65
N LYS A 131 4.47 -17.60 16.34
CA LYS A 131 5.68 -18.41 16.49
C LYS A 131 5.50 -19.69 15.67
N ASN A 132 6.43 -19.95 14.77
CA ASN A 132 6.47 -21.20 14.03
C ASN A 132 6.76 -22.36 15.01
N PRO A 133 5.86 -23.36 15.10
CA PRO A 133 6.03 -24.48 16.01
C PRO A 133 7.19 -25.41 15.62
N ASP A 134 7.55 -25.46 14.33
CA ASP A 134 8.52 -26.42 13.80
C ASP A 134 9.97 -25.98 14.05
N ASN A 135 10.26 -24.69 13.86
CA ASN A 135 11.62 -24.14 13.95
C ASN A 135 11.79 -23.07 15.03
N GLY A 136 10.70 -22.62 15.64
CA GLY A 136 10.72 -21.62 16.72
C GLY A 136 10.86 -20.18 16.26
N ASP A 137 10.84 -19.89 14.95
CA ASP A 137 10.91 -18.53 14.40
C ASP A 137 9.72 -17.70 14.86
N ILE A 138 9.94 -16.41 15.10
CA ILE A 138 8.88 -15.48 15.47
C ILE A 138 8.67 -14.49 14.33
N TYR A 139 7.42 -14.37 13.91
CA TYR A 139 6.93 -13.39 12.96
C TYR A 139 6.15 -12.32 13.73
N ALA A 140 6.34 -11.06 13.36
CA ALA A 140 5.61 -9.92 13.87
C ALA A 140 4.91 -9.19 12.73
N PHE A 141 3.67 -8.79 12.97
CA PHE A 141 2.86 -8.01 12.06
C PHE A 141 2.74 -6.58 12.58
N ALA A 142 3.19 -5.64 11.77
CA ALA A 142 3.10 -4.22 12.02
C ALA A 142 2.09 -3.57 11.07
N GLU A 143 1.42 -2.53 11.55
CA GLU A 143 0.44 -1.76 10.78
C GLU A 143 0.72 -0.26 10.94
N LEU A 144 0.51 0.47 9.85
CA LEU A 144 0.56 1.93 9.79
C LEU A 144 -0.68 2.45 9.05
N ASP A 145 -1.40 3.36 9.71
CA ASP A 145 -2.44 4.17 9.09
C ASP A 145 -1.81 5.38 8.39
N LEU A 146 -2.10 5.54 7.10
CA LEU A 146 -1.54 6.60 6.25
C LEU A 146 -2.47 7.80 6.06
N ALA A 147 -3.62 7.89 6.73
CA ALA A 147 -4.64 8.93 6.47
C ALA A 147 -4.07 10.37 6.44
N ASP A 148 -3.30 10.76 7.45
CA ASP A 148 -2.71 12.10 7.56
C ASP A 148 -1.64 12.37 6.48
N LEU A 149 -0.87 11.34 6.14
CA LEU A 149 0.17 11.44 5.12
C LEU A 149 -0.47 11.53 3.73
N ASP A 150 -1.52 10.75 3.48
CA ASP A 150 -2.31 10.77 2.25
C ASP A 150 -2.95 12.13 2.03
N ALA A 151 -3.45 12.77 3.09
CA ALA A 151 -3.97 14.12 3.01
C ALA A 151 -2.88 15.15 2.65
N ALA A 152 -1.68 15.03 3.20
CA ALA A 152 -0.55 15.91 2.85
C ALA A 152 -0.10 15.70 1.40
N ILE A 153 -0.02 14.45 0.97
CA ILE A 153 0.26 14.03 -0.39
C ILE A 153 -0.76 14.61 -1.38
N LYS A 154 -2.06 14.43 -1.14
CA LYS A 154 -3.13 14.92 -2.02
C LYS A 154 -3.07 16.44 -2.19
N ARG A 155 -2.74 17.16 -1.13
CA ARG A 155 -2.53 18.62 -1.18
C ARG A 155 -1.35 18.99 -2.08
N ALA A 156 -0.23 18.26 -2.01
CA ALA A 156 0.90 18.48 -2.91
C ALA A 156 0.49 18.26 -4.37
N THR A 157 -0.18 17.15 -4.69
CA THR A 157 -0.62 16.83 -6.05
C THR A 157 -1.70 17.78 -6.61
N ALA A 158 -2.53 18.38 -5.76
CA ALA A 158 -3.53 19.36 -6.21
C ALA A 158 -2.93 20.71 -6.66
N LEU A 159 -1.68 20.99 -6.26
CA LEU A 159 -0.96 22.23 -6.61
C LEU A 159 -0.16 22.11 -7.91
N THR A 160 0.01 20.89 -8.45
CA THR A 160 0.58 20.68 -9.78
C THR A 160 -0.41 21.15 -10.86
N PRO A 161 -0.01 22.04 -11.79
CA PRO A 161 -0.86 22.45 -12.89
C PRO A 161 -1.31 21.22 -13.70
N LYS A 162 -2.60 21.12 -14.01
CA LYS A 162 -3.08 20.14 -14.98
C LYS A 162 -2.50 20.52 -16.35
N GLN A 163 -1.65 19.66 -16.91
CA GLN A 163 -1.26 19.76 -18.32
C GLN A 163 -2.46 19.47 -19.22
#